data_AF-A0A432HJQ7-F1
#
_entry.id   AF-A0A432HJQ7-F1
#
_cell.length_a   1.000
_cell.length_b   1.000
_cell.length_c   1.000
_cell.angle_alpha   90.00
_cell.angle_beta   90.00
_cell.angle_gamma   90.00
#
_symmetry.space_group_name_H-M   'P 1'
#
loop_
_entity.id
_entity.type
_entity.pdbx_description
1 polymer ?
#
loop_
_entity_poly.entity_id
_entity_poly.type
_entity_poly.pdbx_seq_one_letter_code
_entity_poly.pdbx_strand_id
1 'polypeptide(L)'
;MDDFIYNVRTGNIKNMNKPNRRFDNNRFKGQDRSNKSNNRHAGKDHRKGYVNYRSLSTDQFTTLKEFLGGLAENQKRLVTIAQSVEKSQERQAVAMEKIAAHLGALVKMPPGATFDPAPPQTDAVVETTEPAKSAEIRDDVKPETRPRTRSELVALITRMRDQRLSYDKIALEFETMQIPTLSGRGKWRGQTIYRLFKEG
;
A
#
# COMPACT_ATOMS: atom_id res chain seq x y z
N MET A 1 7.67 -33.98 -5.32
CA MET A 1 7.39 -32.62 -4.81
C MET A 1 5.88 -32.49 -4.59
N ASP A 2 5.24 -33.54 -4.06
CA ASP A 2 3.81 -33.80 -4.28
C ASP A 2 2.97 -33.67 -3.00
N ASP A 3 3.60 -33.72 -1.83
CA ASP A 3 2.94 -33.56 -0.53
C ASP A 3 2.38 -32.16 -0.31
N PHE A 4 2.97 -31.15 -0.95
CA PHE A 4 2.49 -29.78 -0.85
C PHE A 4 1.11 -29.61 -1.52
N ILE A 5 0.94 -30.20 -2.70
CA ILE A 5 -0.32 -30.15 -3.45
C ILE A 5 -1.40 -30.98 -2.75
N TYR A 6 -1.04 -32.13 -2.19
CA TYR A 6 -1.98 -32.95 -1.44
C TYR A 6 -2.51 -32.24 -0.18
N ASN A 7 -1.65 -31.52 0.56
CA ASN A 7 -2.06 -30.77 1.75
C ASN A 7 -2.92 -29.54 1.45
N VAL A 8 -2.68 -28.85 0.33
CA VAL A 8 -3.53 -27.74 -0.13
C VAL A 8 -4.91 -28.26 -0.55
N ARG A 9 -4.97 -29.42 -1.22
CA ARG A 9 -6.23 -29.98 -1.73
C ARG A 9 -7.12 -30.59 -0.64
N THR A 10 -6.51 -31.17 0.40
CA THR A 10 -7.25 -31.86 1.47
C THR A 10 -7.53 -30.99 2.69
N GLY A 11 -7.04 -29.74 2.71
CA GLY A 11 -7.26 -28.77 3.79
C GLY A 11 -6.69 -29.19 5.15
N ASN A 12 -5.88 -30.26 5.19
CA ASN A 12 -5.36 -30.84 6.41
C ASN A 12 -3.98 -30.23 6.74
N ILE A 13 -3.96 -28.91 6.92
CA ILE A 13 -2.80 -28.21 7.50
C ILE A 13 -2.76 -28.60 8.98
N LYS A 14 -2.26 -29.80 9.27
CA LYS A 14 -2.02 -30.24 10.64
C LYS A 14 -1.02 -29.28 11.25
N ASN A 15 -1.52 -28.43 12.14
CA ASN A 15 -0.79 -27.52 13.02
C ASN A 15 0.63 -28.02 13.35
N MET A 16 1.64 -27.62 12.58
CA MET A 16 3.05 -27.93 12.83
C MET A 16 3.62 -27.12 14.01
N ASN A 17 2.83 -26.20 14.56
CA ASN A 17 3.19 -25.36 15.70
C ASN A 17 2.55 -25.85 17.00
N LYS A 18 2.72 -27.14 17.35
CA LYS A 18 2.59 -27.57 18.75
C LYS A 18 3.99 -27.62 19.35
N PRO A 19 4.47 -26.55 20.02
CA PRO A 19 5.70 -26.67 20.77
C PRO A 19 5.50 -27.72 21.85
N ASN A 20 6.44 -28.65 21.87
CA ASN A 20 6.66 -29.68 22.85
C ASN A 20 6.23 -29.21 24.25
N ARG A 21 5.06 -29.67 24.73
CA ARG A 21 4.62 -29.41 26.11
C ARG A 21 5.66 -30.05 27.03
N ARG A 22 6.45 -29.16 27.61
CA ARG A 22 7.45 -29.39 28.64
C ARG A 22 6.95 -30.45 29.62
N PHE A 23 7.81 -31.44 29.86
CA PHE A 23 7.83 -32.23 31.08
C PHE A 23 7.86 -31.26 32.25
N ASP A 24 6.69 -30.94 32.81
CA ASP A 24 6.60 -30.17 34.03
C ASP A 24 6.43 -31.12 35.21
N ASN A 25 7.46 -31.10 36.04
CA ASN A 25 7.53 -31.70 37.36
C ASN A 25 6.28 -31.31 38.16
N ASN A 26 5.48 -32.31 38.52
CA ASN A 26 4.59 -32.19 39.69
C ASN A 26 4.55 -33.53 40.44
N ARG A 27 5.73 -33.96 40.91
CA ARG A 27 5.84 -34.82 42.09
C ARG A 27 5.92 -33.92 43.32
N PHE A 28 4.83 -33.91 44.09
CA PHE A 28 4.68 -33.54 45.51
C PHE A 28 3.44 -32.67 45.75
N LYS A 29 2.30 -33.35 45.92
CA LYS A 29 1.42 -33.16 47.09
C LYS A 29 0.39 -34.28 47.10
N GLY A 30 0.61 -35.23 48.00
CA GLY A 30 -0.37 -36.23 48.33
C GLY A 30 -1.59 -35.60 49.00
N GLN A 31 -2.74 -36.20 48.70
CA GLN A 31 -3.73 -36.58 49.70
C GLN A 31 -4.55 -35.44 50.30
N ASP A 32 -5.74 -35.19 49.74
CA ASP A 32 -6.97 -35.63 50.41
C ASP A 32 -8.25 -35.40 49.58
N ARG A 33 -9.00 -36.50 49.46
CA ARG A 33 -10.47 -36.65 49.63
C ARG A 33 -11.45 -35.80 48.80
N SER A 34 -12.36 -36.58 48.19
CA SER A 34 -13.77 -36.24 47.95
C SER A 34 -14.11 -35.41 46.71
N ASN A 35 -14.39 -36.10 45.60
CA ASN A 35 -15.74 -36.03 44.99
C ASN A 35 -15.87 -37.02 43.83
N LYS A 36 -16.44 -38.18 44.15
CA LYS A 36 -16.78 -39.24 43.22
C LYS A 36 -18.30 -39.23 43.02
N SER A 37 -18.84 -38.29 42.25
CA SER A 37 -20.28 -38.38 41.86
C SER A 37 -20.78 -37.58 40.66
N ASN A 38 -19.96 -36.96 39.79
CA ASN A 38 -20.54 -36.18 38.65
C ASN A 38 -20.02 -36.46 37.23
N ASN A 39 -19.15 -37.45 37.01
CA ASN A 39 -18.67 -37.79 35.65
C ASN A 39 -19.48 -38.91 34.96
N ARG A 40 -20.81 -38.76 34.91
CA ARG A 40 -21.73 -39.64 34.14
C ARG A 40 -22.53 -38.90 33.05
N HIS A 41 -22.00 -37.81 32.50
CA HIS A 41 -22.41 -37.30 31.18
C HIS A 41 -21.23 -37.51 30.22
N ALA A 42 -20.99 -38.74 29.77
CA ALA A 42 -21.65 -39.28 28.58
C ALA A 42 -21.48 -38.36 27.36
N GLY A 43 -20.26 -38.24 26.85
CA GLY A 43 -19.90 -38.88 25.58
C GLY A 43 -20.79 -38.70 24.35
N LYS A 44 -21.51 -37.58 24.20
CA LYS A 44 -22.21 -37.20 22.97
C LYS A 44 -22.17 -35.68 22.85
N ASP A 45 -21.27 -35.18 22.01
CA ASP A 45 -21.35 -33.86 21.33
C ASP A 45 -20.08 -33.51 20.53
N HIS A 46 -19.09 -34.42 20.43
CA HIS A 46 -17.93 -34.22 19.55
C HIS A 46 -18.19 -34.57 18.06
N ARG A 47 -19.45 -34.83 17.68
CA ARG A 47 -19.84 -35.03 16.26
C ARG A 47 -20.74 -33.90 15.78
N LYS A 48 -20.16 -32.74 15.51
CA LYS A 48 -20.48 -31.91 14.34
C LYS A 48 -19.54 -30.70 14.28
N GLY A 49 -18.29 -30.96 13.91
CA GLY A 49 -17.43 -29.97 13.26
C GLY A 49 -17.90 -29.67 11.83
N TYR A 50 -19.21 -29.53 11.62
CA TYR A 50 -19.70 -28.85 10.43
C TYR A 50 -19.59 -27.37 10.76
N VAL A 51 -18.54 -26.74 10.23
CA VAL A 51 -18.48 -25.28 10.11
C VAL A 51 -19.81 -24.87 9.52
N ASN A 52 -20.63 -24.18 10.32
CA ASN A 52 -21.97 -23.79 9.93
C ASN A 52 -21.82 -22.62 8.94
N TYR A 53 -21.51 -22.92 7.67
CA TYR A 53 -21.38 -21.92 6.60
C TYR A 53 -22.68 -21.11 6.39
N ARG A 54 -23.78 -21.51 7.03
CA ARG A 54 -25.08 -20.84 6.98
C ARG A 54 -25.15 -19.56 7.82
N SER A 55 -24.14 -19.26 8.65
CA SER A 55 -24.14 -18.05 9.50
C SER A 55 -23.06 -17.04 9.15
N LEU A 56 -22.49 -17.08 7.94
CA LEU A 56 -21.88 -15.87 7.42
C LEU A 56 -23.03 -14.86 7.30
N SER A 57 -23.12 -13.93 8.27
CA SER A 57 -24.15 -12.89 8.27
C SER A 57 -24.11 -12.19 6.92
N THR A 58 -25.26 -11.75 6.41
CA THR A 58 -25.34 -10.96 5.17
C THR A 58 -24.31 -9.81 5.19
N ASP A 59 -24.04 -9.25 6.37
CA ASP A 59 -23.04 -8.20 6.62
C ASP A 59 -21.58 -8.66 6.38
N GLN A 60 -21.28 -9.93 6.63
CA GLN A 60 -19.96 -10.51 6.34
C GLN A 60 -19.78 -10.75 4.84
N PHE A 61 -20.86 -11.03 4.12
CA PHE A 61 -20.81 -11.13 2.66
C PHE A 61 -20.70 -9.77 1.98
N THR A 62 -21.36 -8.73 2.49
CA THR A 62 -21.22 -7.36 1.95
C THR A 62 -19.81 -6.84 2.16
N THR A 63 -19.24 -7.00 3.36
CA THR A 63 -17.83 -6.62 3.63
C THR A 63 -16.84 -7.41 2.78
N LEU A 64 -17.06 -8.71 2.59
CA LEU A 64 -16.23 -9.51 1.68
C LEU A 64 -16.34 -9.02 0.22
N LYS A 65 -17.55 -8.67 -0.22
CA LYS A 65 -17.79 -8.14 -1.58
C LYS A 65 -17.10 -6.79 -1.79
N GLU A 66 -17.18 -5.88 -0.81
CA GLU A 66 -16.48 -4.59 -0.85
C GLU A 66 -14.97 -4.79 -0.87
N PHE A 67 -14.46 -5.71 -0.06
CA PHE A 67 -13.03 -6.06 -0.05
C PHE A 67 -12.56 -6.61 -1.40
N LEU A 68 -13.31 -7.54 -2.00
CA LEU A 68 -13.02 -8.09 -3.32
C LEU A 68 -13.12 -7.02 -4.41
N GLY A 69 -14.09 -6.10 -4.30
CA GLY A 69 -14.21 -4.95 -5.17
C GLY A 69 -12.98 -4.04 -5.11
N GLY A 70 -12.55 -3.69 -3.90
CA GLY A 70 -11.33 -2.91 -3.67
C GLY A 70 -10.06 -3.63 -4.15
N LEU A 71 -10.01 -4.96 -4.04
CA LEU A 71 -8.90 -5.75 -4.57
C LEU A 71 -8.84 -5.71 -6.10
N ALA A 72 -9.98 -5.84 -6.76
CA ALA A 72 -10.08 -5.74 -8.22
C ALA A 72 -9.70 -4.33 -8.72
N GLU A 73 -10.12 -3.28 -8.02
CA GLU A 73 -9.71 -1.90 -8.34
C GLU A 73 -8.21 -1.68 -8.16
N ASN A 74 -7.62 -2.20 -7.08
CA ASN A 74 -6.18 -2.14 -6.85
C ASN A 74 -5.39 -2.86 -7.93
N GLN A 75 -5.85 -4.04 -8.39
CA GLN A 75 -5.25 -4.75 -9.51
C GLN A 75 -5.32 -3.93 -10.80
N LYS A 76 -6.47 -3.30 -11.10
CA LYS A 76 -6.59 -2.39 -12.25
C LYS A 76 -5.60 -1.23 -12.17
N ARG A 77 -5.47 -0.59 -11.00
CA ARG A 77 -4.48 0.48 -10.79
C ARG A 77 -3.05 0.01 -11.02
N LEU A 78 -2.68 -1.15 -10.49
CA LEU A 78 -1.35 -1.73 -10.71
C LEU A 78 -1.07 -1.98 -12.20
N VAL A 79 -2.05 -2.50 -12.95
CA VAL A 79 -1.93 -2.69 -14.40
C VAL A 79 -1.72 -1.36 -15.12
N THR A 80 -2.49 -0.31 -14.77
CA THR A 80 -2.32 1.00 -15.40
C THR A 80 -0.95 1.62 -15.12
N ILE A 81 -0.42 1.45 -13.90
CA ILE A 81 0.92 1.91 -13.55
C ILE A 81 1.96 1.15 -14.37
N ALA A 82 1.87 -0.19 -14.42
CA ALA A 82 2.77 -1.02 -15.21
C ALA A 82 2.79 -0.60 -16.70
N GLN A 83 1.62 -0.35 -17.28
CA GLN A 83 1.51 0.16 -18.66
C GLN A 83 2.16 1.54 -18.84
N SER A 84 2.04 2.44 -17.86
CA SER A 84 2.68 3.76 -17.93
C SER A 84 4.21 3.66 -17.84
N VAL A 85 4.70 2.74 -17.00
CA VAL A 85 6.13 2.45 -16.85
C VAL A 85 6.68 1.87 -18.15
N GLU A 86 6.02 0.87 -18.73
CA GLU A 86 6.39 0.26 -20.01
C GLU A 86 6.52 1.31 -21.11
N LYS A 87 5.52 2.18 -21.28
CA LYS A 87 5.58 3.28 -22.26
C LYS A 87 6.73 4.25 -22.02
N SER A 88 7.06 4.53 -20.76
CA SER A 88 8.18 5.41 -20.43
C SER A 88 9.52 4.74 -20.73
N GLN A 89 9.62 3.43 -20.47
CA GLN A 89 10.80 2.62 -20.79
C GLN A 89 11.00 2.48 -22.30
N GLU A 90 9.93 2.29 -23.08
CA GLU A 90 10.01 2.30 -24.54
C GLU A 90 10.59 3.62 -25.07
N ARG A 91 10.10 4.77 -24.58
CA ARG A 91 10.62 6.09 -24.97
C ARG A 91 12.09 6.26 -24.59
N GLN A 92 12.46 5.79 -23.40
CA GLN A 92 13.84 5.83 -22.93
C GLN A 92 14.75 4.97 -23.81
N ALA A 93 14.32 3.75 -24.16
CA ALA A 93 15.07 2.86 -25.04
C ALA A 93 15.27 3.46 -26.43
N VAL A 94 14.24 4.05 -27.02
CA VAL A 94 14.33 4.73 -28.33
C VAL A 94 15.30 5.92 -28.27
N ALA A 95 15.28 6.70 -27.19
CA ALA A 95 16.23 7.81 -27.02
C ALA A 95 17.68 7.29 -26.88
N MET A 96 17.87 6.21 -26.11
CA MET A 96 19.17 5.58 -25.95
C MET A 96 19.70 5.00 -27.26
N GLU A 97 18.85 4.41 -28.10
CA GLU A 97 19.22 3.93 -29.43
C GLU A 97 19.70 5.06 -30.34
N LYS A 98 19.00 6.21 -30.34
CA LYS A 98 19.42 7.39 -31.10
C LYS A 98 20.77 7.93 -30.64
N ILE A 99 20.99 7.99 -29.33
CA ILE A 99 22.28 8.41 -28.77
C ILE A 99 23.38 7.43 -29.18
N ALA A 100 23.14 6.12 -29.07
CA ALA A 100 24.10 5.11 -29.47
C ALA A 100 24.41 5.17 -30.98
N ALA A 101 23.42 5.46 -31.83
CA ALA A 101 23.62 5.66 -33.26
C ALA A 101 24.52 6.86 -33.55
N HIS A 102 24.31 8.00 -32.86
CA HIS A 102 25.17 9.17 -32.99
C HIS A 102 26.61 8.92 -32.50
N LEU A 103 26.77 8.23 -31.37
CA LEU A 103 28.09 7.87 -30.86
C LEU A 103 28.81 6.87 -31.78
N GLY A 104 28.09 5.90 -32.34
CA GLY A 104 28.64 4.96 -33.31
C GLY A 104 29.07 5.63 -34.61
N ALA A 105 28.33 6.64 -35.06
CA ALA A 105 28.73 7.46 -36.21
C ALA A 105 30.02 8.23 -35.93
N LEU A 106 30.14 8.85 -34.74
CA LEU A 106 31.35 9.56 -34.32
C LEU A 106 32.59 8.66 -34.28
N VAL A 107 32.46 7.43 -33.79
CA VAL A 107 33.58 6.48 -33.72
C VAL A 107 34.02 5.98 -35.10
N LYS A 108 33.10 5.93 -36.07
CA LYS A 108 33.40 5.53 -37.46
C LYS A 108 33.93 6.68 -38.32
N MET A 109 33.91 7.94 -37.83
CA MET A 109 34.46 9.06 -38.58
C MET A 109 36.00 9.03 -38.56
N PRO A 110 36.67 9.28 -39.71
CA PRO A 110 38.13 9.40 -39.75
C PRO A 110 38.59 10.62 -38.94
N PRO A 111 39.79 10.56 -38.31
CA PRO A 111 40.32 11.66 -37.51
C PRO A 111 40.60 12.87 -38.43
N GLY A 112 39.70 13.87 -38.40
CA GLY A 112 39.81 15.10 -39.20
C GLY A 112 38.52 15.58 -39.88
N ALA A 113 37.41 14.81 -39.82
CA ALA A 113 36.13 15.28 -40.35
C ALA A 113 35.50 16.32 -39.40
N THR A 114 35.39 17.57 -39.86
CA THR A 114 34.63 18.63 -39.19
C THR A 114 33.16 18.24 -39.09
N PHE A 115 32.61 18.30 -37.88
CA PHE A 115 31.20 18.09 -37.62
C PHE A 115 30.42 19.30 -38.15
N ASP A 116 29.94 19.26 -39.40
CA ASP A 116 28.91 20.19 -39.85
C ASP A 116 27.58 19.74 -39.24
N PRO A 117 26.99 20.47 -38.28
CA PRO A 117 25.66 20.17 -37.81
C PRO A 117 24.68 20.59 -38.91
N ALA A 118 24.43 19.71 -39.87
CA ALA A 118 23.30 19.87 -40.77
C ALA A 118 22.02 19.91 -39.90
N PRO A 119 21.24 21.00 -39.95
CA PRO A 119 20.04 21.12 -39.13
C PRO A 119 19.05 20.01 -39.54
N PRO A 120 18.45 19.30 -38.58
CA PRO A 120 17.34 18.42 -38.91
C PRO A 120 16.21 19.29 -39.49
N GLN A 121 15.80 18.99 -40.71
CA GLN A 121 14.62 19.55 -41.34
C GLN A 121 13.41 19.24 -40.46
N THR A 122 13.02 20.23 -39.65
CA THR A 122 11.71 20.31 -39.01
C THR A 122 10.80 21.04 -39.98
N ASP A 123 10.06 20.28 -40.80
CA ASP A 123 8.86 20.83 -41.42
C ASP A 123 7.76 20.97 -40.34
N ALA A 124 7.11 22.13 -40.38
CA ALA A 124 5.94 22.57 -39.60
C ALA A 124 6.22 23.30 -38.27
N VAL A 125 6.77 24.50 -38.41
CA VAL A 125 6.47 25.67 -37.56
C VAL A 125 5.09 26.23 -37.96
N VAL A 126 4.19 26.43 -37.01
CA VAL A 126 3.24 27.57 -37.04
C VAL A 126 3.58 28.44 -35.84
N GLU A 127 4.23 29.54 -36.18
CA GLU A 127 4.63 30.67 -35.37
C GLU A 127 3.65 31.81 -35.65
N THR A 128 3.22 32.53 -34.61
CA THR A 128 2.96 33.98 -34.70
C THR A 128 3.12 34.59 -33.29
N THR A 129 4.36 34.97 -33.00
CA THR A 129 4.85 36.23 -32.40
C THR A 129 3.95 37.07 -31.45
N GLU A 130 4.44 37.21 -30.19
CA GLU A 130 4.84 38.43 -29.42
C GLU A 130 4.06 39.78 -29.53
N PRO A 131 4.00 40.65 -28.47
CA PRO A 131 5.14 41.00 -27.60
C PRO A 131 4.90 41.27 -26.10
N ALA A 132 6.02 41.18 -25.37
CA ALA A 132 6.39 41.73 -24.07
C ALA A 132 5.38 42.55 -23.24
N LYS A 133 5.03 42.03 -22.06
CA LYS A 133 4.83 42.84 -20.85
C LYS A 133 5.29 42.05 -19.62
N SER A 134 6.30 42.59 -18.95
CA SER A 134 6.77 42.18 -17.64
C SER A 134 5.59 42.01 -16.66
N ALA A 135 5.40 40.80 -16.15
CA ALA A 135 4.90 40.52 -14.80
C ALA A 135 4.76 39.00 -14.58
N GLU A 136 5.38 38.53 -13.50
CA GLU A 136 5.06 37.30 -12.75
C GLU A 136 5.40 35.96 -13.40
N ILE A 137 6.64 35.52 -13.12
CA ILE A 137 6.95 34.13 -12.82
C ILE A 137 5.92 33.66 -11.79
N ARG A 138 4.97 32.81 -12.20
CA ARG A 138 4.17 32.00 -11.27
C ARG A 138 4.75 30.60 -11.27
N ASP A 139 5.70 30.43 -10.36
CA ASP A 139 5.93 29.16 -9.68
C ASP A 139 4.61 28.71 -9.04
N ASP A 140 3.78 27.96 -9.77
CA ASP A 140 2.69 27.19 -9.17
C ASP A 140 3.18 25.77 -8.81
N VAL A 141 4.37 25.70 -8.19
CA VAL A 141 4.62 24.68 -7.16
C VAL A 141 3.90 25.18 -5.92
N LYS A 142 2.59 24.89 -5.87
CA LYS A 142 1.71 25.19 -4.75
C LYS A 142 2.43 24.83 -3.44
N PRO A 143 2.78 25.80 -2.59
CA PRO A 143 3.45 25.52 -1.33
C PRO A 143 2.49 24.70 -0.48
N GLU A 144 3.06 23.73 0.21
CA GLU A 144 2.44 22.91 1.25
C GLU A 144 1.51 23.77 2.12
N THR A 145 0.24 23.81 1.75
CA THR A 145 -0.77 24.54 2.52
C THR A 145 -0.94 23.77 3.81
N ARG A 146 -0.32 24.26 4.88
CA ARG A 146 -0.64 23.85 6.25
C ARG A 146 -2.17 23.81 6.33
N PRO A 147 -2.78 22.65 6.59
CA PRO A 147 -4.23 22.50 6.53
C PRO A 147 -4.85 23.46 7.54
N ARG A 148 -5.60 24.44 7.04
CA ARG A 148 -6.21 25.52 7.85
C ARG A 148 -7.62 25.15 8.28
N THR A 149 -8.27 24.24 7.57
CA THR A 149 -9.63 23.80 7.84
C THR A 149 -9.69 22.35 8.27
N ARG A 150 -10.73 21.98 9.03
CA ARG A 150 -10.96 20.59 9.45
C ARG A 150 -11.08 19.66 8.26
N SER A 151 -11.73 20.10 7.18
CA SER A 151 -11.84 19.34 5.92
C SER A 151 -10.49 19.09 5.26
N GLU A 152 -9.60 20.09 5.25
CA GLU A 152 -8.22 19.92 4.75
C GLU A 152 -7.41 18.95 5.60
N LEU A 153 -7.58 18.98 6.93
CA LEU A 153 -6.96 18.01 7.83
C LEU A 153 -7.43 16.59 7.52
N VAL A 154 -8.74 16.38 7.32
CA VAL A 154 -9.29 15.06 6.96
C VAL A 154 -8.75 14.59 5.62
N ALA A 155 -8.69 15.47 4.61
CA ALA A 155 -8.12 15.14 3.31
C ALA A 155 -6.63 14.76 3.42
N LEU A 156 -5.86 15.49 4.24
CA LEU A 156 -4.45 15.18 4.49
C LEU A 156 -4.29 13.84 5.21
N ILE A 157 -5.08 13.58 6.26
CA ILE A 157 -5.07 12.29 6.97
C ILE A 157 -5.40 11.15 6.02
N THR A 158 -6.40 11.33 5.14
CA THR A 158 -6.80 10.34 4.13
C THR A 158 -5.65 10.02 3.19
N ARG A 159 -4.97 11.04 2.66
CA ARG A 159 -3.78 10.86 1.81
C ARG A 159 -2.66 10.08 2.52
N MET A 160 -2.41 10.38 3.80
CA MET A 160 -1.38 9.66 4.57
C MET A 160 -1.80 8.22 4.91
N ARG A 161 -3.11 7.97 5.04
CA ARG A 161 -3.65 6.61 5.20
C ARG A 161 -3.56 5.79 3.92
N ASP A 162 -3.69 6.41 2.75
CA ASP A 162 -3.41 5.77 1.47
C ASP A 162 -1.94 5.35 1.35
N GLN A 163 -1.03 6.14 1.93
CA GLN A 163 0.39 5.80 2.09
C GLN A 163 0.66 4.74 3.18
N ARG A 164 -0.39 4.14 3.77
CA ARG A 164 -0.33 3.12 4.82
C ARG A 164 0.38 3.57 6.11
N LEU A 165 0.47 4.87 6.37
CA LEU A 165 0.98 5.38 7.65
C LEU A 165 0.01 5.04 8.79
N SER A 166 0.55 4.71 9.97
CA SER A 166 -0.26 4.50 11.19
C SER A 166 -0.72 5.85 11.74
N TYR A 167 -1.81 5.87 12.50
CA TYR A 167 -2.33 7.12 13.07
C TYR A 167 -1.33 7.80 14.02
N ASP A 168 -0.50 7.04 14.72
CA ASP A 168 0.56 7.59 15.57
C ASP A 168 1.69 8.22 14.75
N LYS A 169 2.05 7.63 13.59
CA LYS A 169 3.02 8.23 12.67
C LYS A 169 2.47 9.51 12.04
N ILE A 170 1.20 9.53 11.67
CA ILE A 170 0.54 10.73 11.14
C ILE A 170 0.51 11.84 12.19
N ALA A 171 0.25 11.51 13.46
CA ALA A 171 0.32 12.48 14.55
C ALA A 171 1.73 13.07 14.71
N LEU A 172 2.77 12.25 14.61
CA LEU A 172 4.16 12.71 14.64
C LEU A 172 4.48 13.63 13.45
N GLU A 173 4.06 13.27 12.25
CA GLU A 173 4.22 14.13 11.06
C GLU A 173 3.51 15.47 11.22
N PHE A 174 2.33 15.50 11.85
CA PHE A 174 1.62 16.76 12.12
C PHE A 174 2.38 17.64 13.12
N GLU A 175 3.13 17.04 14.06
CA GLU A 175 4.05 17.78 14.93
C GLU A 175 5.27 18.29 14.15
N THR A 176 5.87 17.47 13.28
CA THR A 176 6.99 17.84 12.40
C THR A 176 6.63 19.01 11.49
N MET A 177 5.42 18.98 10.92
CA MET A 177 4.87 20.04 10.07
C MET A 177 4.35 21.26 10.85
N GLN A 178 4.47 21.23 12.19
CA GLN A 178 4.00 22.29 13.11
C GLN A 178 2.53 22.67 12.90
N ILE A 179 1.67 21.68 12.66
CA ILE A 179 0.24 21.89 12.53
C ILE A 179 -0.36 21.95 13.94
N PRO A 180 -1.00 23.07 14.34
CA PRO A 180 -1.63 23.14 15.65
C PRO A 180 -2.83 22.19 15.74
N THR A 181 -3.11 21.66 16.93
CA THR A 181 -4.32 20.86 17.15
C THR A 181 -5.57 21.73 16.97
N LEU A 182 -6.72 21.11 16.68
CA LEU A 182 -8.01 21.84 16.56
C LEU A 182 -8.40 22.62 17.82
N SER A 183 -7.94 22.17 18.99
CA SER A 183 -8.14 22.87 20.26
C SER A 183 -7.09 23.97 20.51
N GLY A 184 -6.08 24.09 19.66
CA GLY A 184 -4.95 25.01 19.81
C GLY A 184 -4.02 24.70 20.99
N ARG A 185 -4.21 23.56 21.66
CA ARG A 185 -3.46 23.18 22.86
C ARG A 185 -3.00 21.73 22.76
N GLY A 186 -1.77 21.49 23.21
CA GLY A 186 -1.19 20.16 23.31
C GLY A 186 -0.69 19.56 21.99
N LYS A 187 -0.32 18.28 22.08
CA LYS A 187 0.31 17.47 21.04
C LYS A 187 -0.70 16.63 20.27
N TRP A 188 -0.40 16.31 19.01
CA TRP A 188 -1.24 15.40 18.24
C TRP A 188 -1.14 13.99 18.83
N ARG A 189 -2.27 13.30 18.93
CA ARG A 189 -2.34 11.89 19.35
C ARG A 189 -3.01 11.09 18.26
N GLY A 190 -2.56 9.86 18.03
CA GLY A 190 -3.15 8.98 17.01
C GLY A 190 -4.65 8.76 17.22
N GLN A 191 -5.13 8.74 18.47
CA GLN A 191 -6.56 8.66 18.77
C GLN A 191 -7.36 9.86 18.20
N THR A 192 -6.81 11.07 18.27
CA THR A 192 -7.44 12.29 17.72
C THR A 192 -7.49 12.23 16.20
N ILE A 193 -6.40 11.79 15.56
CA ILE A 193 -6.32 11.58 14.11
C ILE A 193 -7.35 10.54 13.66
N TYR A 194 -7.48 9.42 14.37
CA TYR A 194 -8.47 8.39 14.08
C TYR A 194 -9.91 8.92 14.16
N ARG A 195 -10.24 9.73 15.18
CA ARG A 195 -11.57 10.35 15.29
C ARG A 195 -11.84 11.28 14.10
N LEU A 196 -10.87 12.11 13.74
CA LEU A 196 -11.02 13.00 12.57
C LEU A 196 -11.21 12.25 11.27
N PHE A 197 -10.50 11.13 11.07
CA PHE A 197 -10.67 10.28 9.90
C PHE A 197 -12.05 9.59 9.86
N LYS A 198 -12.62 9.26 11.02
CA LYS A 198 -13.92 8.57 11.10
C LYS A 198 -15.12 9.53 10.97
N GLU A 199 -14.93 10.79 11.34
CA GLU A 199 -15.99 11.82 11.36
C GLU A 199 -16.10 12.63 10.06
N GLY A 200 -15.13 12.52 9.16
CA GLY A 200 -15.16 13.14 7.83
C GLY A 200 -15.43 12.12 6.73
#